data_AF-A9VH90-F1
#
_entry.id   AF-A9VH90-F1
#
_cell.length_a   1.000
_cell.length_b   1.000
_cell.length_c   1.000
_cell.angle_alpha   90.00
_cell.angle_beta   90.00
_cell.angle_gamma   90.00
#
_symmetry.space_group_name_H-M   'P 1'
#
loop_
_entity.id
_entity.type
_entity.pdbx_description
1 polymer ?
#
loop_
_entity_poly.entity_id
_entity_poly.type
_entity_poly.pdbx_seq_one_letter_code
_entity_poly.pdbx_strand_id
1 'polypeptide(L)'
;MHEEIVKFKSFDQYFNGDNFFSYNKLFENIDFNELTYKYGYETSSLVLKKQIVSECLKYCIELGDKNRASDMLEQIHILEFQECLHKFEVEFNKFDPSKRLFKRLKKVYFVQIRQLFDERLLFAYPYTGFSQVFLNSINNDFSNLEELLGEFEDSYDIWHGQPIPMAHLSDFIEVTPFMFPILFFEKDSNEEYAQILNNYKIAWQSHWDDFTYDEIGRKAASLLDTSLYRAFPDLNLISVTPYEGAECKGYLLINEEKPDIELSECVRLNEHKRIRKLLEVSDRDLILLVKPYTLIAYGFKVMQNKNSTFNGTLIEFKSKLSWHCSIGNTPIFQSDNSQISLPFNGIDDIVPINSAICNVFKDPTEKITSKDITLLIDLVLAAKEQKKGTILVILEKQFAESEAKRLTQSSTLIVPKKLNKKFLKRFSGIDGAIIVDTKGVCYAFGVILDGDIIKGDPGRGARFNSAHRYFGTKKNHNIPCLLVVVSEDGHISILPDELEH
;
A
#
# COMPACT_ATOMS: atom_id res chain seq x y z
N MET A 1 22.11 -26.81 16.51
CA MET A 1 21.54 -25.65 17.23
C MET A 1 21.51 -25.88 18.74
N HIS A 2 20.78 -26.87 19.27
CA HIS A 2 20.81 -27.16 20.72
C HIS A 2 22.23 -27.43 21.24
N GLU A 3 23.07 -28.19 20.51
CA GLU A 3 24.49 -28.40 20.87
C GLU A 3 25.37 -27.13 20.78
N GLU A 4 25.06 -26.21 19.86
CA GLU A 4 25.76 -24.91 19.74
C GLU A 4 25.31 -23.97 20.88
N ILE A 5 24.01 -23.93 21.20
CA ILE A 5 23.43 -23.22 22.35
C ILE A 5 23.97 -23.80 23.68
N VAL A 6 24.19 -25.12 23.74
CA VAL A 6 24.79 -25.83 24.87
C VAL A 6 26.28 -25.51 25.04
N LYS A 7 26.99 -24.96 24.03
CA LYS A 7 28.35 -24.43 24.21
C LYS A 7 28.37 -23.13 25.03
N PHE A 8 27.24 -22.43 25.16
CA PHE A 8 27.08 -21.23 26.02
C PHE A 8 26.95 -21.58 27.52
N LYS A 9 27.45 -22.76 27.92
CA LYS A 9 27.30 -23.41 29.24
C LYS A 9 27.82 -22.63 30.45
N SER A 10 28.43 -21.46 30.27
CA SER A 10 28.60 -20.48 31.35
C SER A 10 27.88 -19.20 30.96
N PHE A 11 26.58 -19.13 31.24
CA PHE A 11 25.79 -17.91 31.05
C PHE A 11 26.37 -16.73 31.84
N ASP A 12 27.09 -17.00 32.93
CA ASP A 12 27.76 -16.01 33.79
C ASP A 12 28.69 -15.05 33.03
N GLN A 13 29.26 -15.46 31.89
CA GLN A 13 30.15 -14.60 31.10
C GLN A 13 29.42 -13.44 30.39
N TYR A 14 28.09 -13.54 30.23
CA TYR A 14 27.25 -12.54 29.58
C TYR A 14 26.64 -11.54 30.58
N PHE A 15 26.89 -11.74 31.87
CA PHE A 15 26.54 -10.83 32.95
C PHE A 15 27.81 -10.11 33.41
N ASN A 16 27.78 -8.78 33.44
CA ASN A 16 28.87 -8.03 34.06
C ASN A 16 28.75 -8.15 35.59
N GLY A 17 29.84 -7.90 36.33
CA GLY A 17 29.94 -8.08 37.80
C GLY A 17 28.89 -7.36 38.67
N ASP A 18 28.05 -6.52 38.05
CA ASP A 18 26.89 -5.84 38.67
C ASP A 18 25.54 -6.51 38.34
N ASN A 19 25.52 -7.78 37.90
CA ASN A 19 24.32 -8.54 37.48
C ASN A 19 23.55 -8.00 36.27
N PHE A 20 24.06 -6.99 35.55
CA PHE A 20 23.42 -6.47 34.34
C PHE A 20 23.68 -7.37 33.14
N PHE A 21 22.63 -7.90 32.50
CA PHE A 21 22.74 -8.72 31.30
C PHE A 21 23.07 -7.86 30.09
N SER A 22 24.12 -8.23 29.34
CA SER A 22 24.41 -7.58 28.07
C SER A 22 23.83 -8.39 26.91
N TYR A 23 22.64 -7.98 26.47
CA TYR A 23 21.97 -8.57 25.30
C TYR A 23 22.88 -8.58 24.05
N ASN A 24 23.61 -7.49 23.81
CA ASN A 24 24.51 -7.39 22.66
C ASN A 24 25.65 -8.43 22.72
N LYS A 25 26.23 -8.67 23.91
CA LYS A 25 27.28 -9.70 24.08
C LYS A 25 26.79 -11.11 23.77
N LEU A 26 25.51 -11.41 23.96
CA LEU A 26 24.93 -12.72 23.66
C LEU A 26 25.07 -13.09 22.18
N PHE A 27 25.04 -12.08 21.30
CA PHE A 27 25.06 -12.26 19.84
C PHE A 27 26.35 -11.82 19.16
N GLU A 28 27.27 -11.14 19.87
CA GLU A 28 28.54 -10.62 19.33
C GLU A 28 29.42 -11.68 18.67
N ASN A 29 29.33 -12.94 19.12
CA ASN A 29 30.13 -14.05 18.59
C ASN A 29 29.33 -15.03 17.70
N ILE A 30 28.10 -14.67 17.32
CA ILE A 30 27.22 -15.53 16.52
C ILE A 30 27.22 -15.06 15.07
N ASP A 31 27.82 -15.85 14.18
CA ASP A 31 27.67 -15.65 12.73
C ASP A 31 26.33 -16.22 12.27
N PHE A 32 25.32 -15.34 12.21
CA PHE A 32 23.98 -15.69 11.76
C PHE A 32 23.97 -16.19 10.30
N ASN A 33 24.87 -15.69 9.43
CA ASN A 33 24.91 -16.10 8.03
C ASN A 33 25.45 -17.53 7.89
N GLU A 34 26.46 -17.89 8.67
CA GLU A 34 26.98 -19.26 8.72
C GLU A 34 25.92 -20.24 9.22
N LEU A 35 25.16 -19.87 10.26
CA LEU A 35 24.09 -20.71 10.80
C LEU A 35 22.93 -20.90 9.81
N THR A 36 22.49 -19.84 9.13
CA THR A 36 21.49 -19.91 8.05
C THR A 36 21.96 -20.83 6.92
N TYR A 37 23.22 -20.69 6.48
CA TYR A 37 23.81 -21.50 5.41
C TYR A 37 23.96 -22.99 5.80
N LYS A 38 24.41 -23.25 7.04
CA LYS A 38 24.73 -24.61 7.53
C LYS A 38 23.52 -25.45 7.87
N TYR A 39 22.43 -24.82 8.31
CA TYR A 39 21.23 -25.54 8.74
C TYR A 39 20.03 -25.37 7.80
N GLY A 40 20.16 -24.60 6.72
CA GLY A 40 19.16 -24.51 5.65
C GLY A 40 17.82 -23.91 6.08
N TYR A 41 17.80 -23.19 7.20
CA TYR A 41 16.60 -22.48 7.66
C TYR A 41 16.57 -21.09 7.02
N GLU A 42 15.52 -20.78 6.26
CA GLU A 42 15.12 -19.39 5.94
C GLU A 42 14.60 -18.65 7.19
N THR A 43 15.17 -18.92 8.38
CA THR A 43 14.80 -18.21 9.59
C THR A 43 15.48 -16.84 9.54
N SER A 44 14.66 -15.78 9.53
CA SER A 44 15.17 -14.43 9.71
C SER A 44 16.05 -14.38 10.97
N SER A 45 17.06 -13.51 10.99
CA SER A 45 17.94 -13.35 12.16
C SER A 45 17.16 -13.15 13.47
N LEU A 46 15.93 -12.62 13.38
CA LEU A 46 14.98 -12.45 14.47
C LEU A 46 14.48 -13.77 15.07
N VAL A 47 14.11 -14.76 14.25
CA VAL A 47 13.62 -16.06 14.72
C VAL A 47 14.72 -16.79 15.51
N LEU A 48 15.96 -16.74 15.01
CA LEU A 48 17.09 -17.36 15.70
C LEU A 48 17.43 -16.63 17.02
N LYS A 49 17.43 -15.29 17.01
CA LYS A 49 17.59 -14.49 18.24
C LYS A 49 16.52 -14.86 19.27
N LYS A 50 15.26 -14.98 18.84
CA LYS A 50 14.14 -15.33 19.72
C LYS A 50 14.35 -16.69 20.38
N GLN A 51 14.71 -17.71 19.60
CA GLN A 51 14.99 -19.06 20.14
C GLN A 51 16.12 -19.06 21.18
N ILE A 52 17.20 -18.32 20.92
CA ILE A 52 18.31 -18.20 21.87
C ILE A 52 17.82 -17.57 23.18
N VAL A 53 17.13 -16.43 23.13
CA VAL A 53 16.62 -15.76 24.34
C VAL A 53 15.59 -16.63 25.08
N SER A 54 14.75 -17.39 24.36
CA SER A 54 13.82 -18.35 24.98
C SER A 54 14.53 -19.47 25.76
N GLU A 55 15.65 -20.00 25.27
CA GLU A 55 16.45 -20.96 26.04
C GLU A 55 17.14 -20.31 27.24
N CYS A 56 17.56 -19.04 27.13
CA CYS A 56 18.08 -18.27 28.27
C CYS A 56 17.02 -18.11 29.36
N LEU A 57 15.78 -17.77 28.97
CA LEU A 57 14.65 -17.62 29.88
C LEU A 57 14.38 -18.92 30.66
N LYS A 58 14.32 -20.06 29.97
CA LYS A 58 14.15 -21.38 30.61
C LYS A 58 15.18 -21.61 31.70
N TYR A 59 16.45 -21.36 31.39
CA TYR A 59 17.54 -21.52 32.32
C TYR A 59 17.43 -20.60 33.54
N CYS A 60 17.05 -19.33 33.35
CA CYS A 60 16.82 -18.39 34.46
C CYS A 60 15.66 -18.85 35.36
N ILE A 61 14.59 -19.40 34.79
CA ILE A 61 13.47 -19.98 35.53
C ILE A 61 13.92 -21.20 36.36
N GLU A 62 14.69 -22.12 35.76
CA GLU A 62 15.23 -23.29 36.46
C GLU A 62 16.12 -22.93 37.65
N LEU A 63 16.86 -21.82 37.56
CA LEU A 63 17.67 -21.28 38.64
C LEU A 63 16.88 -20.51 39.72
N GLY A 64 15.61 -20.21 39.47
CA GLY A 64 14.79 -19.36 40.35
C GLY A 64 15.19 -17.88 40.33
N ASP A 65 15.97 -17.43 39.34
CA ASP A 65 16.42 -16.04 39.22
C ASP A 65 15.36 -15.19 38.51
N LYS A 66 14.43 -14.66 39.31
CA LYS A 66 13.29 -13.88 38.82
C LYS A 66 13.70 -12.61 38.06
N ASN A 67 14.78 -11.95 38.46
CA ASN A 67 15.22 -10.70 37.84
C ASN A 67 15.75 -10.98 36.43
N ARG A 68 16.62 -11.99 36.28
CA ARG A 68 17.16 -12.36 34.96
C ARG A 68 16.10 -12.96 34.05
N ALA A 69 15.15 -13.71 34.62
CA ALA A 69 14.01 -14.20 33.85
C ALA A 69 13.17 -13.03 33.31
N SER A 70 12.97 -11.97 34.09
CA SER A 70 12.29 -10.75 33.64
C SER A 70 13.03 -10.06 32.48
N ASP A 71 14.36 -9.90 32.58
CA ASP A 71 15.16 -9.29 31.51
C ASP A 71 15.10 -10.11 30.21
N MET A 72 15.19 -11.44 30.30
CA MET A 72 15.10 -12.32 29.12
C MET A 72 13.71 -12.22 28.48
N LEU A 73 12.69 -12.11 29.31
CA LEU A 73 11.33 -11.98 28.87
C LEU A 73 11.11 -10.66 28.09
N GLU A 74 11.65 -9.54 28.60
CA GLU A 74 11.62 -8.24 27.89
C GLU A 74 12.30 -8.31 26.52
N GLN A 75 13.43 -9.02 26.42
CA GLN A 75 14.15 -9.18 25.15
C GLN A 75 13.40 -10.05 24.14
N ILE A 76 12.68 -11.08 24.60
CA ILE A 76 11.76 -11.83 23.74
C ILE A 76 10.67 -10.89 23.21
N HIS A 77 10.14 -9.97 24.03
CA HIS A 77 9.10 -9.02 23.60
C HIS A 77 9.60 -8.09 22.51
N ILE A 78 10.80 -7.53 22.65
CA ILE A 78 11.39 -6.65 21.64
C ILE A 78 11.53 -7.38 20.30
N LEU A 79 11.98 -8.64 20.34
CA LEU A 79 12.13 -9.46 19.14
C LEU A 79 10.78 -9.82 18.49
N GLU A 80 9.77 -10.14 19.31
CA GLU A 80 8.40 -10.39 18.83
C GLU A 80 7.79 -9.14 18.19
N PHE A 81 7.97 -7.98 18.83
CA PHE A 81 7.57 -6.69 18.27
C PHE A 81 8.24 -6.43 16.92
N GLN A 82 9.56 -6.61 16.82
CA GLN A 82 10.27 -6.40 15.56
C GLN A 82 9.81 -7.35 14.45
N GLU A 83 9.48 -8.61 14.80
CA GLU A 83 8.92 -9.57 13.86
C GLU A 83 7.52 -9.16 13.39
N CYS A 84 6.64 -8.77 14.33
CA CYS A 84 5.30 -8.29 14.04
C CYS A 84 5.30 -6.99 13.22
N LEU A 85 6.18 -6.04 13.55
CA LEU A 85 6.36 -4.79 12.82
C LEU A 85 6.85 -5.06 11.40
N HIS A 86 7.85 -5.92 11.23
CA HIS A 86 8.34 -6.27 9.91
C HIS A 86 7.27 -6.95 9.05
N LYS A 87 6.53 -7.90 9.62
CA LYS A 87 5.39 -8.55 8.94
C LYS A 87 4.31 -7.52 8.60
N PHE A 88 3.95 -6.64 9.53
CA PHE A 88 3.01 -5.56 9.31
C PHE A 88 3.48 -4.68 8.15
N GLU A 89 4.73 -4.21 8.12
CA GLU A 89 5.22 -3.35 7.03
C GLU A 89 5.17 -4.06 5.68
N VAL A 90 5.62 -5.32 5.59
CA VAL A 90 5.63 -6.08 4.34
C VAL A 90 4.21 -6.32 3.83
N GLU A 91 3.30 -6.70 4.72
CA GLU A 91 1.96 -7.12 4.35
C GLU A 91 0.96 -5.96 4.26
N PHE A 92 1.11 -4.91 5.08
CA PHE A 92 0.35 -3.66 4.95
C PHE A 92 0.69 -2.93 3.64
N ASN A 93 1.92 -3.08 3.12
CA ASN A 93 2.21 -2.61 1.76
C ASN A 93 1.45 -3.37 0.67
N LYS A 94 1.02 -4.62 0.91
CA LYS A 94 0.14 -5.37 -0.01
C LYS A 94 -1.33 -4.97 0.14
N PHE A 95 -1.73 -4.58 1.35
CA PHE A 95 -3.07 -4.05 1.66
C PHE A 95 -3.38 -2.77 0.90
N ASP A 96 -2.38 -1.91 0.75
CA ASP A 96 -2.49 -0.64 0.05
C ASP A 96 -1.31 -0.48 -0.93
N PRO A 97 -1.35 -1.18 -2.07
CA PRO A 97 -0.30 -1.08 -3.10
C PRO A 97 -0.15 0.34 -3.62
N SER A 98 -1.23 1.13 -3.54
CA SER A 98 -1.25 2.54 -3.90
C SER A 98 -0.59 3.46 -2.86
N LYS A 99 -0.23 2.92 -1.68
CA LYS A 99 0.32 3.62 -0.51
C LYS A 99 -0.52 4.82 -0.03
N ARG A 100 -1.82 4.87 -0.34
CA ARG A 100 -2.73 5.97 0.06
C ARG A 100 -3.04 5.98 1.56
N LEU A 101 -3.52 4.87 2.10
CA LEU A 101 -3.68 4.64 3.54
C LEU A 101 -2.32 4.75 4.23
N PHE A 102 -1.27 4.18 3.63
CA PHE A 102 0.07 4.23 4.19
C PHE A 102 0.62 5.66 4.32
N LYS A 103 0.39 6.56 3.34
CA LYS A 103 0.80 7.97 3.43
C LYS A 103 0.13 8.74 4.56
N ARG A 104 -1.09 8.34 4.92
CA ARG A 104 -1.83 8.92 6.05
C ARG A 104 -1.36 8.36 7.39
N LEU A 105 -0.79 7.17 7.41
CA LEU A 105 -0.28 6.54 8.64
C LEU A 105 0.87 7.37 9.22
N LYS A 106 0.66 7.95 10.40
CA LYS A 106 1.65 8.77 11.10
C LYS A 106 2.33 8.03 12.23
N LYS A 107 1.59 7.16 12.92
CA LYS A 107 2.10 6.41 14.08
C LYS A 107 1.53 5.01 14.09
N VAL A 108 2.37 4.07 14.50
CA VAL A 108 2.01 2.68 14.75
C VAL A 108 2.46 2.36 16.16
N TYR A 109 1.54 1.85 16.97
CA TYR A 109 1.86 1.27 18.26
C TYR A 109 1.45 -0.18 18.28
N PHE A 110 2.30 -1.06 18.80
CA PHE A 110 1.90 -2.40 19.18
C PHE A 110 1.77 -2.47 20.68
N VAL A 111 0.57 -2.80 21.15
CA VAL A 111 0.25 -2.96 22.56
C VAL A 111 0.32 -4.45 22.91
N GLN A 112 1.03 -4.76 23.99
CA GLN A 112 1.11 -6.10 24.54
C GLN A 112 0.67 -6.07 26.01
N ILE A 113 -0.14 -7.05 26.41
CA ILE A 113 -0.57 -7.21 27.80
C ILE A 113 -0.12 -8.57 28.29
N ARG A 114 0.56 -8.60 29.42
CA ARG A 114 0.99 -9.82 30.09
C ARG A 114 0.60 -9.79 31.56
N GLN A 115 0.45 -10.97 32.15
CA GLN A 115 0.41 -11.11 33.58
C GLN A 115 1.71 -11.78 34.02
N LEU A 116 2.46 -11.11 34.89
CA LEU A 116 3.67 -11.63 35.52
C LEU A 116 3.35 -11.80 37.00
N PHE A 117 3.19 -13.05 37.45
CA PHE A 117 2.67 -13.35 38.80
C PHE A 117 1.28 -12.71 39.02
N ASP A 118 1.11 -11.92 40.08
CA ASP A 118 -0.16 -11.23 40.40
C ASP A 118 -0.33 -9.86 39.72
N GLU A 119 0.65 -9.41 38.91
CA GLU A 119 0.65 -8.09 38.29
C GLU A 119 0.39 -8.16 36.79
N ARG A 120 -0.53 -7.33 36.28
CA ARG A 120 -0.69 -7.10 34.84
C ARG A 120 0.29 -6.02 34.40
N LEU A 121 1.11 -6.35 33.41
CA LEU A 121 2.03 -5.44 32.76
C LEU A 121 1.54 -5.17 31.34
N LEU A 122 1.48 -3.90 30.97
CA LEU A 122 1.23 -3.47 29.61
C LEU A 122 2.55 -2.97 29.01
N PHE A 123 2.70 -3.11 27.70
CA PHE A 123 3.84 -2.62 26.93
C PHE A 123 3.31 -2.00 25.65
N ALA A 124 3.85 -0.84 25.24
CA ALA A 124 3.52 -0.23 23.97
C ALA A 124 4.80 0.15 23.23
N TYR A 125 4.91 -0.30 21.97
CA TYR A 125 6.10 -0.13 21.14
C TYR A 125 5.79 0.71 19.90
N PRO A 126 6.65 1.66 19.48
CA PRO A 126 7.90 2.04 20.13
C PRO A 126 7.68 2.76 21.46
N TYR A 127 8.59 2.55 22.41
CA TYR A 127 8.57 3.22 23.72
C TYR A 127 8.77 4.72 23.51
N THR A 128 7.71 5.49 23.68
CA THR A 128 7.67 6.95 23.51
C THR A 128 6.86 7.53 24.67
N GLY A 129 6.90 8.83 24.94
CA GLY A 129 6.10 9.41 26.06
C GLY A 129 4.60 9.05 26.02
N PHE A 130 4.08 8.70 24.84
CA PHE A 130 2.74 8.16 24.63
C PHE A 130 2.53 6.79 25.28
N SER A 131 3.53 5.89 25.26
CA SER A 131 3.43 4.58 25.93
C SER A 131 3.19 4.78 27.42
N GLN A 132 3.87 5.71 28.10
CA GLN A 132 3.69 5.91 29.54
C GLN A 132 2.30 6.41 29.94
N VAL A 133 1.70 7.32 29.16
CA VAL A 133 0.32 7.82 29.38
C VAL A 133 -0.69 6.69 29.15
N PHE A 134 -0.51 5.95 28.06
CA PHE A 134 -1.34 4.80 27.68
C PHE A 134 -1.25 3.66 28.71
N LEU A 135 -0.05 3.37 29.21
CA LEU A 135 0.27 2.38 30.25
C LEU A 135 -0.44 2.68 31.57
N ASN A 136 -0.46 3.94 31.99
CA ASN A 136 -1.07 4.32 33.26
C ASN A 136 -2.60 4.17 33.25
N SER A 137 -3.24 4.29 32.09
CA SER A 137 -4.70 4.35 31.96
C SER A 137 -5.40 3.02 31.66
N ILE A 138 -4.73 2.07 30.99
CA ILE A 138 -5.30 0.74 30.65
C ILE A 138 -5.06 -0.31 31.73
N ASN A 139 -4.43 0.08 32.84
CA ASN A 139 -3.91 -0.82 33.87
C ASN A 139 -4.90 -1.83 34.49
N ASN A 140 -6.21 -1.83 34.19
CA ASN A 140 -7.14 -2.83 34.73
C ASN A 140 -8.28 -3.31 33.81
N ASP A 141 -8.68 -2.59 32.76
CA ASP A 141 -9.85 -2.98 31.94
C ASP A 141 -9.79 -2.43 30.50
N PHE A 142 -10.09 -3.30 29.53
CA PHE A 142 -10.20 -2.95 28.10
C PHE A 142 -11.41 -2.06 27.81
N SER A 143 -12.39 -1.99 28.71
CA SER A 143 -13.57 -1.13 28.58
C SER A 143 -13.21 0.35 28.37
N ASN A 144 -12.05 0.80 28.87
CA ASN A 144 -11.60 2.19 28.75
C ASN A 144 -10.76 2.47 27.48
N LEU A 145 -10.48 1.47 26.64
CA LEU A 145 -9.63 1.66 25.46
C LEU A 145 -10.25 2.66 24.48
N GLU A 146 -11.55 2.56 24.21
CA GLU A 146 -12.24 3.50 23.31
C GLU A 146 -12.26 4.92 23.88
N GLU A 147 -12.51 5.07 25.19
CA GLU A 147 -12.49 6.38 25.85
C GLU A 147 -11.12 7.05 25.75
N LEU A 148 -10.05 6.28 25.98
CA LEU A 148 -8.68 6.76 25.88
C LEU A 148 -8.29 7.16 24.45
N LEU A 149 -8.67 6.34 23.47
CA LEU A 149 -8.42 6.65 22.07
C LEU A 149 -9.23 7.89 21.62
N GLY A 150 -10.41 8.10 22.22
CA GLY A 150 -11.25 9.28 22.03
C GLY A 150 -10.53 10.62 22.24
N GLU A 151 -9.56 10.69 23.17
CA GLU A 151 -8.75 11.90 23.39
C GLU A 151 -7.92 12.32 22.15
N PHE A 152 -7.64 11.37 21.27
CA PHE A 152 -6.84 11.59 20.06
C PHE A 152 -7.69 11.63 18.79
N GLU A 153 -8.98 11.26 18.86
CA GLU A 153 -9.89 11.22 17.70
C GLU A 153 -10.12 12.58 17.07
N ASP A 154 -9.91 13.69 17.80
CA ASP A 154 -9.98 15.03 17.22
C ASP A 154 -8.86 15.27 16.18
N SER A 155 -7.68 14.67 16.40
CA SER A 155 -6.48 14.89 15.59
C SER A 155 -6.19 13.78 14.58
N TYR A 156 -6.68 12.56 14.83
CA TYR A 156 -6.35 11.37 14.01
C TYR A 156 -7.58 10.49 13.78
N ASP A 157 -7.57 9.79 12.65
CA ASP A 157 -8.41 8.60 12.46
C ASP A 157 -7.66 7.40 13.05
N ILE A 158 -8.20 6.79 14.10
CA ILE A 158 -7.51 5.74 14.86
C ILE A 158 -8.10 4.37 14.52
N TRP A 159 -7.25 3.43 14.13
CA TRP A 159 -7.62 2.03 13.92
C TRP A 159 -6.88 1.18 14.93
N HIS A 160 -7.52 0.19 15.53
CA HIS A 160 -6.85 -0.75 16.42
C HIS A 160 -7.25 -2.17 16.06
N GLY A 161 -6.41 -3.14 16.36
CA GLY A 161 -6.76 -4.55 16.28
C GLY A 161 -7.50 -5.03 17.52
N GLN A 162 -8.23 -6.13 17.41
CA GLN A 162 -8.70 -6.89 18.56
C GLN A 162 -7.51 -7.63 19.22
N PRO A 163 -7.44 -7.71 20.56
CA PRO A 163 -6.38 -8.42 21.25
C PRO A 163 -6.36 -9.92 20.88
N ILE A 164 -5.22 -10.41 20.38
CA ILE A 164 -5.04 -11.84 20.08
C ILE A 164 -4.11 -12.51 21.09
N PRO A 165 -4.37 -13.77 21.49
CA PRO A 165 -3.47 -14.54 22.35
C PRO A 165 -2.20 -14.95 21.60
N MET A 166 -1.04 -14.82 22.25
CA MET A 166 0.24 -15.23 21.69
C MET A 166 0.55 -16.68 22.07
N ALA A 167 0.45 -17.60 21.09
CA ALA A 167 0.53 -19.05 21.31
C ALA A 167 1.90 -19.59 21.78
N HIS A 168 3.00 -18.84 21.63
CA HIS A 168 4.36 -19.39 21.79
C HIS A 168 4.94 -19.34 23.21
N LEU A 169 4.17 -18.92 24.21
CA LEU A 169 4.66 -18.71 25.58
C LEU A 169 3.79 -19.35 26.67
N SER A 170 2.76 -20.12 26.29
CA SER A 170 1.90 -20.84 27.24
C SER A 170 2.66 -21.81 28.13
N ASP A 171 3.86 -22.24 27.71
CA ASP A 171 4.65 -23.24 28.43
C ASP A 171 5.42 -22.63 29.62
N PHE A 172 5.51 -21.29 29.73
CA PHE A 172 6.38 -20.62 30.73
C PHE A 172 5.67 -19.56 31.59
N ILE A 173 4.40 -19.23 31.31
CA ILE A 173 3.63 -18.18 32.01
C ILE A 173 2.22 -18.71 32.27
N GLU A 174 1.69 -18.47 33.47
CA GLU A 174 0.35 -18.92 33.89
C GLU A 174 -0.81 -18.31 33.06
N VAL A 175 -0.56 -17.22 32.33
CA VAL A 175 -1.55 -16.47 31.57
C VAL A 175 -1.03 -16.16 30.18
N THR A 176 -1.82 -16.50 29.15
CA THR A 176 -1.51 -16.24 27.76
C THR A 176 -1.43 -14.74 27.49
N PRO A 177 -0.29 -14.21 27.00
CA PRO A 177 -0.17 -12.79 26.73
C PRO A 177 -0.94 -12.40 25.47
N PHE A 178 -1.44 -11.16 25.42
CA PHE A 178 -2.19 -10.62 24.29
C PHE A 178 -1.41 -9.53 23.55
N MET A 179 -1.63 -9.40 22.25
CA MET A 179 -1.08 -8.33 21.43
C MET A 179 -2.15 -7.72 20.51
N PHE A 180 -2.04 -6.43 20.22
CA PHE A 180 -2.79 -5.77 19.14
C PHE A 180 -2.11 -4.47 18.66
N PRO A 181 -2.25 -4.10 17.38
CA PRO A 181 -1.76 -2.83 16.84
C PRO A 181 -2.75 -1.69 17.08
N ILE A 182 -2.25 -0.47 17.12
CA ILE A 182 -2.98 0.80 17.06
C ILE A 182 -2.31 1.68 16.01
N LEU A 183 -3.07 2.09 15.02
CA LEU A 183 -2.66 2.87 13.87
C LEU A 183 -3.29 4.26 13.96
N PHE A 184 -2.47 5.28 13.80
CA PHE A 184 -2.90 6.68 13.77
C PHE A 184 -2.77 7.19 12.35
N PHE A 185 -3.91 7.42 11.70
CA PHE A 185 -3.97 8.03 10.38
C PHE A 185 -4.28 9.52 10.52
N GLU A 186 -3.65 10.34 9.68
CA GLU A 186 -4.11 11.71 9.45
C GLU A 186 -5.54 11.70 8.92
N LYS A 187 -6.38 12.60 9.43
CA LYS A 187 -7.79 12.69 9.04
C LYS A 187 -7.94 12.94 7.55
N ASP A 188 -8.87 12.21 6.94
CA ASP A 188 -9.26 12.48 5.56
C ASP A 188 -10.34 13.57 5.53
N SER A 189 -10.11 14.66 4.80
CA SER A 189 -11.15 15.69 4.58
C SER A 189 -12.15 15.27 3.50
N ASN A 190 -11.93 14.16 2.80
CA ASN A 190 -12.82 13.70 1.74
C ASN A 190 -13.96 12.84 2.32
N GLU A 191 -15.14 13.44 2.47
CA GLU A 191 -16.37 12.75 2.92
C GLU A 191 -16.75 11.56 2.04
N GLU A 192 -16.37 11.54 0.75
CA GLU A 192 -16.70 10.44 -0.17
C GLU A 192 -16.05 9.11 0.25
N TYR A 193 -14.90 9.14 0.92
CA TYR A 193 -14.18 7.94 1.36
C TYR A 193 -14.48 7.53 2.79
N ALA A 194 -15.13 8.40 3.59
CA ALA A 194 -15.32 8.17 5.01
C ALA A 194 -16.01 6.82 5.31
N GLN A 195 -17.03 6.48 4.53
CA GLN A 195 -17.75 5.21 4.67
C GLN A 195 -16.87 3.99 4.37
N ILE A 196 -16.06 4.05 3.31
CA ILE A 196 -15.19 2.96 2.89
C ILE A 196 -14.06 2.78 3.90
N LEU A 197 -13.42 3.86 4.32
CA LEU A 197 -12.39 3.87 5.35
C LEU A 197 -12.91 3.29 6.66
N ASN A 198 -14.16 3.60 7.04
CA ASN A 198 -14.80 2.99 8.21
C ASN A 198 -14.97 1.47 8.05
N ASN A 199 -15.34 0.98 6.86
CA ASN A 199 -15.44 -0.46 6.63
C ASN A 199 -14.08 -1.16 6.68
N TYR A 200 -13.03 -0.49 6.19
CA TYR A 200 -11.67 -0.98 6.36
C TYR A 200 -11.24 -0.98 7.83
N LYS A 201 -11.59 0.05 8.61
CA LYS A 201 -11.36 0.08 10.07
C LYS A 201 -12.04 -1.10 10.77
N ILE A 202 -13.30 -1.38 10.44
CA ILE A 202 -14.06 -2.51 11.00
C ILE A 202 -13.42 -3.85 10.61
N ALA A 203 -13.09 -4.03 9.33
CA ALA A 203 -12.44 -5.25 8.86
C ALA A 203 -11.05 -5.44 9.48
N TRP A 204 -10.31 -4.34 9.66
CA TRP A 204 -9.02 -4.32 10.35
C TRP A 204 -9.15 -4.76 11.80
N GLN A 205 -10.11 -4.19 12.54
CA GLN A 205 -10.31 -4.49 13.95
C GLN A 205 -10.41 -6.00 14.20
N SER A 206 -11.18 -6.73 13.41
CA SER A 206 -11.40 -8.17 13.62
C SER A 206 -10.40 -9.11 12.95
N HIS A 207 -9.58 -8.63 12.01
CA HIS A 207 -8.77 -9.49 11.13
C HIS A 207 -7.36 -8.95 10.85
N TRP A 208 -6.82 -8.06 11.69
CA TRP A 208 -5.47 -7.50 11.50
C TRP A 208 -4.36 -8.56 11.55
N ASP A 209 -4.63 -9.70 12.19
CA ASP A 209 -3.73 -10.83 12.37
C ASP A 209 -3.89 -11.91 11.29
N ASP A 210 -4.93 -11.80 10.45
CA ASP A 210 -5.01 -12.56 9.21
C ASP A 210 -3.87 -12.07 8.31
N PHE A 211 -2.80 -12.86 8.18
CA PHE A 211 -1.59 -12.57 7.39
C PHE A 211 -1.83 -12.45 5.87
N THR A 212 -3.05 -12.15 5.46
CA THR A 212 -3.54 -11.96 4.10
C THR A 212 -4.33 -10.66 4.05
N TYR A 213 -3.66 -9.51 3.99
CA TYR A 213 -4.35 -8.22 4.12
C TYR A 213 -5.26 -7.89 2.92
N ASP A 214 -5.11 -8.59 1.79
CA ASP A 214 -6.09 -8.59 0.71
C ASP A 214 -7.48 -9.05 1.19
N GLU A 215 -7.52 -9.91 2.21
CA GLU A 215 -8.73 -10.34 2.89
C GLU A 215 -9.41 -9.20 3.66
N ILE A 216 -8.65 -8.28 4.28
CA ILE A 216 -9.21 -7.09 4.94
C ILE A 216 -9.93 -6.24 3.91
N GLY A 217 -9.36 -6.06 2.72
CA GLY A 217 -10.03 -5.37 1.62
C GLY A 217 -11.30 -6.08 1.16
N ARG A 218 -11.27 -7.40 1.03
CA ARG A 218 -12.45 -8.20 0.63
C ARG A 218 -13.56 -8.14 1.68
N LYS A 219 -13.20 -8.17 2.96
CA LYS A 219 -14.13 -8.03 4.09
C LYS A 219 -14.71 -6.61 4.16
N ALA A 220 -13.88 -5.57 3.99
CA ALA A 220 -14.33 -4.18 3.92
C ALA A 220 -15.32 -3.98 2.77
N ALA A 221 -15.05 -4.56 1.61
CA ALA A 221 -15.97 -4.58 0.48
C ALA A 221 -17.30 -5.29 0.81
N SER A 222 -17.23 -6.42 1.52
CA SER A 222 -18.42 -7.21 1.90
C SER A 222 -19.37 -6.49 2.85
N LEU A 223 -18.87 -5.52 3.62
CA LEU A 223 -19.68 -4.69 4.51
C LEU A 223 -20.58 -3.72 3.72
N LEU A 224 -20.27 -3.46 2.44
CA LEU A 224 -21.10 -2.63 1.56
C LEU A 224 -22.11 -3.47 0.78
N ASP A 225 -21.64 -4.56 0.19
CA ASP A 225 -22.48 -5.54 -0.49
C ASP A 225 -21.92 -6.94 -0.22
N THR A 226 -22.67 -7.71 0.56
CA THR A 226 -22.30 -9.08 0.94
C THR A 226 -22.09 -10.02 -0.26
N SER A 227 -22.65 -9.69 -1.43
CA SER A 227 -22.46 -10.44 -2.68
C SER A 227 -21.04 -10.31 -3.21
N LEU A 228 -20.36 -9.18 -2.96
CA LEU A 228 -19.01 -8.91 -3.47
C LEU A 228 -18.00 -9.92 -2.97
N TYR A 229 -18.07 -10.30 -1.68
CA TYR A 229 -17.16 -11.27 -1.10
C TYR A 229 -17.18 -12.60 -1.86
N ARG A 230 -18.38 -13.06 -2.24
CA ARG A 230 -18.58 -14.31 -3.00
C ARG A 230 -18.22 -14.14 -4.48
N ALA A 231 -18.47 -12.97 -5.05
CA ALA A 231 -18.18 -12.70 -6.45
C ALA A 231 -16.68 -12.55 -6.74
N PHE A 232 -15.90 -12.09 -5.75
CA PHE A 232 -14.50 -11.70 -5.94
C PHE A 232 -13.63 -12.74 -6.67
N PRO A 233 -13.63 -14.04 -6.30
CA PRO A 233 -12.83 -15.04 -7.00
C PRO A 233 -13.24 -15.19 -8.47
N ASP A 234 -14.54 -15.17 -8.74
CA ASP A 234 -15.08 -15.29 -10.09
C ASP A 234 -14.78 -14.04 -10.93
N LEU A 235 -14.88 -12.84 -10.36
CA LEU A 235 -14.53 -11.60 -11.05
C LEU A 235 -13.06 -11.60 -11.50
N ASN A 236 -12.14 -12.06 -10.63
CA ASN A 236 -10.74 -12.21 -11.00
C ASN A 236 -10.54 -13.23 -12.13
N LEU A 237 -11.20 -14.40 -12.06
CA LEU A 237 -11.10 -15.44 -13.09
C LEU A 237 -11.73 -15.00 -14.42
N ILE A 238 -12.85 -14.28 -14.39
CA ILE A 238 -13.46 -13.68 -15.58
C ILE A 238 -12.51 -12.67 -16.22
N SER A 239 -11.88 -11.80 -15.43
CA SER A 239 -10.98 -10.76 -15.94
C SER A 239 -9.79 -11.32 -16.72
N VAL A 240 -9.32 -12.53 -16.39
CA VAL A 240 -8.23 -13.22 -17.08
C VAL A 240 -8.67 -14.19 -18.16
N THR A 241 -9.96 -14.53 -18.20
CA THR A 241 -10.49 -15.48 -19.18
C THR A 241 -10.44 -14.85 -20.57
N PRO A 242 -9.65 -15.39 -21.52
CA PRO A 242 -9.60 -14.85 -22.87
C PRO A 242 -10.89 -15.20 -23.61
N TYR A 243 -11.33 -14.28 -24.46
CA TYR A 243 -12.38 -14.53 -25.44
C TYR A 243 -11.96 -13.89 -26.76
N GLU A 244 -11.86 -14.70 -27.82
CA GLU A 244 -11.41 -14.26 -29.15
C GLU A 244 -10.06 -13.49 -29.15
N GLY A 245 -9.21 -13.73 -28.15
CA GLY A 245 -7.92 -13.07 -27.98
C GLY A 245 -7.98 -11.65 -27.39
N ALA A 246 -9.17 -11.14 -27.07
CA ALA A 246 -9.37 -9.81 -26.49
C ALA A 246 -9.32 -9.81 -24.95
N GLU A 247 -8.78 -8.73 -24.39
CA GLU A 247 -8.83 -8.45 -22.95
C GLU A 247 -10.26 -8.25 -22.46
N CYS A 248 -10.51 -8.58 -21.19
CA CYS A 248 -11.81 -8.39 -20.58
C CYS A 248 -12.14 -6.91 -20.40
N LYS A 249 -13.14 -6.46 -21.15
CA LYS A 249 -13.80 -5.16 -20.99
C LYS A 249 -15.29 -5.39 -20.98
N GLY A 250 -15.99 -4.71 -20.09
CA GLY A 250 -17.42 -4.85 -19.97
C GLY A 250 -17.93 -4.39 -18.62
N TYR A 251 -19.24 -4.31 -18.53
CA TYR A 251 -19.96 -3.83 -17.35
C TYR A 251 -20.93 -4.90 -16.87
N LEU A 252 -20.93 -5.11 -15.56
CA LEU A 252 -21.80 -6.03 -14.84
C LEU A 252 -22.38 -5.30 -13.64
N LEU A 253 -23.68 -5.45 -13.40
CA LEU A 253 -24.37 -4.86 -12.27
C LEU A 253 -24.99 -5.96 -11.42
N ILE A 254 -24.58 -6.01 -10.15
CA ILE A 254 -25.16 -6.88 -9.14
C ILE A 254 -26.36 -6.14 -8.52
N ASN A 255 -27.57 -6.50 -8.96
CA ASN A 255 -28.83 -5.96 -8.44
C ASN A 255 -30.02 -6.87 -8.79
N GLU A 256 -31.22 -6.49 -8.33
CA GLU A 256 -32.47 -7.18 -8.63
C GLU A 256 -33.38 -6.38 -9.58
N GLU A 257 -32.80 -5.59 -10.49
CA GLU A 257 -33.62 -4.85 -11.46
C GLU A 257 -34.27 -5.75 -12.51
N LYS A 258 -35.39 -5.28 -13.06
CA LYS A 258 -36.04 -5.95 -14.19
C LYS A 258 -35.19 -5.78 -15.47
N PRO A 259 -34.81 -6.87 -16.15
CA PRO A 259 -34.03 -6.80 -17.36
C PRO A 259 -34.88 -6.23 -18.51
N ASP A 260 -34.24 -5.49 -19.40
CA ASP A 260 -34.85 -5.09 -20.67
C ASP A 260 -34.69 -6.19 -21.73
N ILE A 261 -33.63 -7.00 -21.60
CA ILE A 261 -33.39 -8.22 -22.37
C ILE A 261 -33.17 -9.37 -21.39
N GLU A 262 -34.09 -10.34 -21.34
CA GLU A 262 -33.98 -11.50 -20.45
C GLU A 262 -33.25 -12.67 -21.13
N LEU A 263 -32.38 -13.36 -20.39
CA LEU A 263 -31.74 -14.58 -20.88
C LEU A 263 -32.70 -15.76 -20.72
N SER A 264 -32.95 -16.49 -21.82
CA SER A 264 -33.71 -17.75 -21.77
C SER A 264 -33.00 -18.82 -20.92
N GLU A 265 -31.67 -18.75 -20.88
CA GLU A 265 -30.82 -19.57 -20.02
C GLU A 265 -29.91 -18.66 -19.20
N CYS A 266 -30.16 -18.61 -17.90
CA CYS A 266 -29.30 -17.89 -16.97
C CYS A 266 -27.92 -18.55 -16.86
N VAL A 267 -26.89 -17.76 -16.55
CA VAL A 267 -25.49 -18.21 -16.49
C VAL A 267 -24.92 -17.91 -15.11
N ARG A 268 -24.31 -18.89 -14.45
CA ARG A 268 -23.65 -18.64 -13.16
C ARG A 268 -22.34 -17.90 -13.35
N LEU A 269 -21.97 -17.05 -12.40
CA LEU A 269 -20.74 -16.26 -12.48
C LEU A 269 -19.48 -17.13 -12.61
N ASN A 270 -19.50 -18.33 -12.02
CA ASN A 270 -18.41 -19.31 -12.12
C ASN A 270 -18.31 -20.02 -13.49
N GLU A 271 -19.27 -19.83 -14.40
CA GLU A 271 -19.16 -20.23 -15.80
C GLU A 271 -18.38 -19.18 -16.60
N HIS A 272 -17.11 -18.95 -16.20
CA HIS A 272 -16.34 -17.76 -16.58
C HIS A 272 -16.30 -17.50 -18.08
N LYS A 273 -16.17 -18.53 -18.93
CA LYS A 273 -16.18 -18.38 -20.40
C LYS A 273 -17.52 -17.89 -20.95
N ARG A 274 -18.64 -18.33 -20.38
CA ARG A 274 -19.99 -17.91 -20.80
C ARG A 274 -20.25 -16.47 -20.36
N ILE A 275 -19.90 -16.13 -19.11
CA ILE A 275 -19.97 -14.75 -18.63
C ILE A 275 -19.09 -13.83 -19.46
N ARG A 276 -17.85 -14.25 -19.75
CA ARG A 276 -16.91 -13.49 -20.57
C ARG A 276 -17.49 -13.19 -21.97
N LYS A 277 -18.18 -14.16 -22.57
CA LYS A 277 -18.90 -13.96 -23.84
C LYS A 277 -20.05 -12.95 -23.71
N LEU A 278 -20.79 -12.96 -22.60
CA LEU A 278 -21.85 -11.97 -22.34
C LEU A 278 -21.28 -10.56 -22.13
N LEU A 279 -20.09 -10.45 -21.52
CA LEU A 279 -19.42 -9.16 -21.33
C LEU A 279 -18.91 -8.52 -22.64
N GLU A 280 -18.71 -9.30 -23.72
CA GLU A 280 -18.30 -8.75 -25.02
C GLU A 280 -19.30 -7.75 -25.60
N VAL A 281 -20.58 -7.89 -25.25
CA VAL A 281 -21.64 -7.00 -25.71
C VAL A 281 -22.01 -5.95 -24.67
N SER A 282 -21.44 -6.01 -23.46
CA SER A 282 -21.76 -5.06 -22.41
C SER A 282 -20.86 -3.83 -22.44
N ASP A 283 -21.47 -2.68 -22.27
CA ASP A 283 -20.82 -1.37 -22.20
C ASP A 283 -21.59 -0.46 -21.21
N ARG A 284 -21.38 0.85 -21.28
CA ARG A 284 -22.08 1.80 -20.40
C ARG A 284 -23.56 1.96 -20.74
N ASP A 285 -23.96 1.58 -21.94
CA ASP A 285 -25.32 1.73 -22.46
C ASP A 285 -26.10 0.39 -22.35
N LEU A 286 -25.40 -0.75 -22.30
CA LEU A 286 -25.97 -2.09 -22.10
C LEU A 286 -25.21 -2.87 -21.02
N ILE A 287 -25.82 -3.09 -19.86
CA ILE A 287 -25.14 -3.68 -18.69
C ILE A 287 -25.66 -5.08 -18.40
N LEU A 288 -24.75 -6.02 -18.13
CA LEU A 288 -25.09 -7.38 -17.73
C LEU A 288 -25.62 -7.41 -16.29
N LEU A 289 -26.84 -7.89 -16.08
CA LEU A 289 -27.45 -8.00 -14.75
C LEU A 289 -27.14 -9.35 -14.10
N VAL A 290 -26.72 -9.30 -12.84
CA VAL A 290 -26.42 -10.46 -12.00
C VAL A 290 -27.18 -10.38 -10.68
N LYS A 291 -27.89 -11.45 -10.33
CA LYS A 291 -28.66 -11.49 -9.08
C LYS A 291 -27.73 -11.47 -7.85
N PRO A 292 -28.04 -10.68 -6.81
CA PRO A 292 -27.35 -10.75 -5.53
C PRO A 292 -27.43 -12.16 -4.95
N TYR A 293 -26.46 -12.51 -4.10
CA TYR A 293 -26.33 -13.80 -3.39
C TYR A 293 -26.12 -15.06 -4.24
N THR A 294 -26.91 -15.25 -5.29
CA THR A 294 -26.87 -16.42 -6.19
C THR A 294 -25.81 -16.27 -7.27
N LEU A 295 -25.41 -15.03 -7.59
CA LEU A 295 -24.43 -14.69 -8.61
C LEU A 295 -24.78 -15.29 -9.98
N ILE A 296 -26.07 -15.21 -10.33
CA ILE A 296 -26.61 -15.71 -11.59
C ILE A 296 -26.86 -14.51 -12.50
N ALA A 297 -26.19 -14.47 -13.65
CA ALA A 297 -26.49 -13.57 -14.74
C ALA A 297 -27.82 -13.96 -15.40
N TYR A 298 -28.73 -13.00 -15.53
CA TYR A 298 -30.12 -13.27 -15.92
C TYR A 298 -30.66 -12.37 -17.03
N GLY A 299 -29.93 -11.34 -17.44
CA GLY A 299 -30.38 -10.43 -18.48
C GLY A 299 -29.47 -9.23 -18.67
N PHE A 300 -29.89 -8.30 -19.51
CA PHE A 300 -29.24 -7.02 -19.70
C PHE A 300 -30.20 -5.86 -19.42
N LYS A 301 -29.64 -4.75 -18.97
CA LYS A 301 -30.32 -3.47 -18.76
C LYS A 301 -29.79 -2.44 -19.75
N VAL A 302 -30.70 -1.72 -20.40
CA VAL A 302 -30.38 -0.59 -21.27
C VAL A 302 -30.38 0.69 -20.46
N MET A 303 -29.27 1.42 -20.48
CA MET A 303 -29.12 2.69 -19.77
C MET A 303 -29.60 3.85 -20.64
N GLN A 304 -30.66 4.53 -20.20
CA GLN A 304 -31.27 5.63 -20.97
C GLN A 304 -30.58 6.98 -20.76
N ASN A 305 -29.70 7.13 -19.75
CA ASN A 305 -28.96 8.36 -19.47
C ASN A 305 -27.56 8.07 -18.91
N LYS A 306 -26.54 8.85 -19.31
CA LYS A 306 -25.18 8.72 -18.76
C LYS A 306 -25.04 9.14 -17.29
N ASN A 307 -26.05 9.83 -16.75
CA ASN A 307 -26.06 10.35 -15.38
C ASN A 307 -27.01 9.58 -14.44
N SER A 308 -27.67 8.49 -14.90
CA SER A 308 -28.46 7.67 -13.98
C SER A 308 -27.55 6.96 -12.99
N THR A 309 -27.84 7.15 -11.70
CA THR A 309 -27.23 6.41 -10.60
C THR A 309 -27.64 4.95 -10.66
N PHE A 310 -26.66 4.04 -10.63
CA PHE A 310 -26.90 2.60 -10.55
C PHE A 310 -27.48 2.24 -9.17
N ASN A 311 -28.65 1.60 -9.12
CA ASN A 311 -29.06 0.99 -7.85
C ASN A 311 -28.42 -0.41 -7.76
N GLY A 312 -27.38 -0.53 -6.94
CA GLY A 312 -26.61 -1.76 -6.74
C GLY A 312 -25.12 -1.60 -7.01
N THR A 313 -24.43 -2.73 -7.12
CA THR A 313 -22.98 -2.79 -7.25
C THR A 313 -22.55 -2.99 -8.69
N LEU A 314 -21.96 -1.95 -9.28
CA LEU A 314 -21.43 -1.97 -10.64
C LEU A 314 -19.97 -2.42 -10.63
N ILE A 315 -19.67 -3.41 -11.46
CA ILE A 315 -18.33 -3.88 -11.78
C ILE A 315 -17.99 -3.48 -13.21
N GLU A 316 -16.92 -2.72 -13.37
CA GLU A 316 -16.35 -2.33 -14.66
C GLU A 316 -15.03 -3.06 -14.88
N PHE A 317 -15.00 -4.00 -15.83
CA PHE A 317 -13.77 -4.66 -16.26
C PHE A 317 -12.96 -3.73 -17.15
N LYS A 318 -11.69 -3.50 -16.80
CA LYS A 318 -10.79 -2.58 -17.52
C LYS A 318 -9.84 -3.30 -18.45
N SER A 319 -9.24 -4.38 -17.94
CA SER A 319 -8.26 -5.21 -18.65
C SER A 319 -8.02 -6.52 -17.88
N LYS A 320 -6.97 -7.26 -18.26
CA LYS A 320 -6.57 -8.49 -17.57
C LYS A 320 -6.22 -8.20 -16.11
N LEU A 321 -6.83 -8.93 -15.17
CA LEU A 321 -6.67 -8.74 -13.71
C LEU A 321 -7.01 -7.33 -13.22
N SER A 322 -7.78 -6.53 -13.99
CA SER A 322 -8.16 -5.18 -13.61
C SER A 322 -9.66 -4.96 -13.74
N TRP A 323 -10.30 -4.65 -12.61
CA TRP A 323 -11.72 -4.28 -12.58
C TRP A 323 -12.00 -3.31 -11.43
N HIS A 324 -12.97 -2.42 -11.65
CA HIS A 324 -13.35 -1.38 -10.70
C HIS A 324 -14.74 -1.67 -10.16
N CYS A 325 -14.96 -1.34 -8.88
CA CYS A 325 -16.24 -1.46 -8.20
C CYS A 325 -16.78 -0.09 -7.84
N SER A 326 -18.03 0.18 -8.16
CA SER A 326 -18.76 1.37 -7.72
C SER A 326 -20.17 1.00 -7.23
N ILE A 327 -20.66 1.69 -6.22
CA ILE A 327 -22.04 1.58 -5.74
C ILE A 327 -22.72 2.90 -6.06
N GLY A 328 -23.81 2.85 -6.83
CA GLY A 328 -24.30 4.08 -7.45
C GLY A 328 -23.25 4.69 -8.36
N ASN A 329 -22.98 5.96 -8.16
CA ASN A 329 -21.92 6.68 -8.87
C ASN A 329 -20.64 6.83 -8.05
N THR A 330 -20.60 6.26 -6.85
CA THR A 330 -19.47 6.39 -5.93
C THR A 330 -18.51 5.24 -6.17
N PRO A 331 -17.27 5.50 -6.64
CA PRO A 331 -16.22 4.50 -6.70
C PRO A 331 -15.93 3.97 -5.29
N ILE A 332 -15.79 2.66 -5.14
CA ILE A 332 -15.61 2.02 -3.83
C ILE A 332 -14.23 1.39 -3.68
N PHE A 333 -13.77 0.62 -4.67
CA PHE A 333 -12.41 0.08 -4.73
C PHE A 333 -12.12 -0.39 -6.15
N GLN A 334 -10.85 -0.64 -6.43
CA GLN A 334 -10.41 -1.28 -7.66
C GLN A 334 -9.59 -2.51 -7.31
N SER A 335 -9.70 -3.55 -8.12
CA SER A 335 -8.85 -4.74 -8.06
C SER A 335 -7.90 -4.69 -9.23
N ASP A 336 -6.60 -4.58 -8.96
CA ASP A 336 -5.53 -4.64 -9.96
C ASP A 336 -4.57 -5.75 -9.56
N ASN A 337 -4.25 -6.67 -10.49
CA ASN A 337 -3.41 -7.84 -10.21
C ASN A 337 -3.89 -8.66 -8.99
N SER A 338 -5.20 -8.79 -8.83
CA SER A 338 -5.88 -9.46 -7.70
C SER A 338 -5.71 -8.77 -6.35
N GLN A 339 -5.20 -7.53 -6.31
CA GLN A 339 -5.07 -6.73 -5.09
C GLN A 339 -6.14 -5.64 -5.06
N ILE A 340 -6.87 -5.56 -3.95
CA ILE A 340 -7.83 -4.48 -3.72
C ILE A 340 -7.08 -3.22 -3.31
N SER A 341 -7.47 -2.09 -3.89
CA SER A 341 -7.01 -0.77 -3.46
C SER A 341 -8.15 0.24 -3.45
N LEU A 342 -7.98 1.32 -2.69
CA LEU A 342 -8.93 2.43 -2.67
C LEU A 342 -9.12 3.01 -4.08
N PRO A 343 -10.34 3.43 -4.44
CA PRO A 343 -10.70 3.77 -5.81
C PRO A 343 -10.00 5.06 -6.22
N PHE A 344 -9.47 5.09 -7.43
CA PHE A 344 -8.67 6.20 -7.92
C PHE A 344 -9.55 7.38 -8.43
N ASN A 345 -9.61 8.50 -7.68
CA ASN A 345 -10.45 9.66 -8.08
C ASN A 345 -9.67 10.83 -8.71
N GLY A 346 -8.39 10.66 -9.08
CA GLY A 346 -7.59 11.71 -9.73
C GLY A 346 -7.13 12.84 -8.80
N ILE A 347 -7.90 13.17 -7.76
CA ILE A 347 -7.59 14.18 -6.74
C ILE A 347 -6.37 13.76 -5.89
N ASP A 348 -6.19 12.46 -5.67
CA ASP A 348 -5.08 11.91 -4.87
C ASP A 348 -3.72 12.03 -5.56
N ASP A 349 -3.66 12.15 -6.90
CA ASP A 349 -2.43 12.48 -7.64
C ASP A 349 -2.12 13.98 -7.50
N ILE A 350 -3.15 14.85 -7.36
CA ILE A 350 -2.99 16.31 -7.30
C ILE A 350 -2.13 16.71 -6.11
N VAL A 351 -2.36 16.14 -4.92
CA VAL A 351 -1.66 16.55 -3.70
C VAL A 351 -0.16 16.22 -3.76
N PRO A 352 0.27 14.97 -4.05
CA PRO A 352 1.69 14.64 -4.23
C PRO A 352 2.34 15.40 -5.39
N ILE A 353 1.64 15.59 -6.52
CA ILE A 353 2.18 16.36 -7.65
C ILE A 353 2.36 17.82 -7.24
N ASN A 354 1.38 18.43 -6.59
CA ASN A 354 1.43 19.80 -6.09
C ASN A 354 2.58 19.99 -5.09
N SER A 355 2.68 19.10 -4.10
CA SER A 355 3.75 19.09 -3.11
C SER A 355 5.12 18.93 -3.77
N ALA A 356 5.27 18.01 -4.73
CA ALA A 356 6.53 17.80 -5.45
C ALA A 356 6.92 19.01 -6.31
N ILE A 357 5.98 19.64 -7.02
CA ILE A 357 6.22 20.89 -7.77
C ILE A 357 6.69 21.98 -6.80
N CYS A 358 5.94 22.21 -5.72
CA CYS A 358 6.30 23.21 -4.72
C CYS A 358 7.66 22.91 -4.09
N ASN A 359 8.00 21.63 -3.84
CA ASN A 359 9.23 21.23 -3.18
C ASN A 359 10.47 21.35 -4.07
N VAL A 360 10.38 20.91 -5.33
CA VAL A 360 11.49 20.98 -6.29
C VAL A 360 11.75 22.43 -6.71
N PHE A 361 10.71 23.24 -6.82
CA PHE A 361 10.79 24.62 -7.31
C PHE A 361 10.47 25.65 -6.22
N LYS A 362 10.95 25.43 -4.96
CA LYS A 362 10.72 26.36 -3.83
C LYS A 362 11.31 27.76 -4.04
N ASP A 363 12.47 27.83 -4.71
CA ASP A 363 13.18 29.08 -4.98
C ASP A 363 13.57 29.16 -6.46
N PRO A 364 12.58 29.19 -7.37
CA PRO A 364 12.84 29.12 -8.79
C PRO A 364 13.37 30.46 -9.28
N THR A 365 14.32 30.43 -10.22
CA THR A 365 14.80 31.66 -10.88
C THR A 365 13.67 32.48 -11.53
N GLU A 366 12.55 31.82 -11.85
CA GLU A 366 11.28 32.44 -12.25
C GLU A 366 10.14 32.06 -11.29
N LYS A 367 9.42 33.06 -10.74
CA LYS A 367 8.30 32.85 -9.82
C LYS A 367 7.19 31.99 -10.46
N ILE A 368 6.97 30.78 -9.94
CA ILE A 368 5.87 29.90 -10.33
C ILE A 368 4.55 30.39 -9.70
N THR A 369 3.48 30.47 -10.50
CA THR A 369 2.16 30.90 -10.00
C THR A 369 1.24 29.72 -9.74
N SER A 370 0.19 29.90 -8.93
CA SER A 370 -0.84 28.87 -8.73
C SER A 370 -1.47 28.40 -10.05
N LYS A 371 -1.59 29.28 -11.06
CA LYS A 371 -2.10 28.92 -12.39
C LYS A 371 -1.14 27.99 -13.15
N ASP A 372 0.17 28.17 -12.97
CA ASP A 372 1.17 27.31 -13.60
C ASP A 372 1.17 25.92 -12.96
N ILE A 373 1.04 25.87 -11.63
CA ILE A 373 0.88 24.61 -10.88
C ILE A 373 -0.36 23.85 -11.36
N THR A 374 -1.53 24.51 -11.42
CA THR A 374 -2.76 23.88 -11.92
C THR A 374 -2.60 23.35 -13.34
N LEU A 375 -1.92 24.11 -14.21
CA LEU A 375 -1.65 23.67 -15.58
C LEU A 375 -0.76 22.42 -15.63
N LEU A 376 0.30 22.37 -14.83
CA LEU A 376 1.20 21.21 -14.79
C LEU A 376 0.48 19.96 -14.28
N ILE A 377 -0.35 20.10 -13.25
CA ILE A 377 -1.21 19.02 -12.75
C ILE A 377 -2.16 18.54 -13.85
N ASP A 378 -2.80 19.47 -14.56
CA ASP A 378 -3.68 19.14 -15.69
C ASP A 378 -2.95 18.38 -16.82
N LEU A 379 -1.67 18.69 -17.06
CA LEU A 379 -0.85 17.95 -18.01
C LEU A 379 -0.54 16.53 -17.49
N VAL A 380 -0.14 16.38 -16.23
CA VAL A 380 0.11 15.06 -15.64
C VAL A 380 -1.14 14.17 -15.68
N LEU A 381 -2.29 14.70 -15.29
CA LEU A 381 -3.56 13.96 -15.36
C LEU A 381 -3.93 13.61 -16.82
N ALA A 382 -3.67 14.50 -17.77
CA ALA A 382 -3.90 14.19 -19.19
C ALA A 382 -2.92 13.14 -19.74
N ALA A 383 -1.70 13.04 -19.20
CA ALA A 383 -0.75 11.99 -19.52
C ALA A 383 -1.21 10.62 -18.99
N LYS A 384 -1.86 10.58 -17.82
CA LYS A 384 -2.45 9.37 -17.23
C LYS A 384 -3.56 8.76 -18.08
N GLU A 385 -4.33 9.57 -18.80
CA GLU A 385 -5.40 9.09 -19.69
C GLU A 385 -4.90 8.37 -20.96
N GLN A 386 -3.58 8.20 -21.13
CA GLN A 386 -2.99 7.60 -22.32
C GLN A 386 -2.87 6.09 -22.21
N LYS A 387 -3.13 5.39 -23.33
CA LYS A 387 -2.94 3.94 -23.42
C LYS A 387 -1.47 3.51 -23.37
N LYS A 388 -0.55 4.43 -23.71
CA LYS A 388 0.89 4.21 -23.64
C LYS A 388 1.45 5.01 -22.48
N GLY A 389 2.30 4.39 -21.68
CA GLY A 389 3.04 5.08 -20.62
C GLY A 389 3.96 6.16 -21.20
N THR A 390 4.14 7.25 -20.47
CA THR A 390 4.91 8.43 -20.88
C THR A 390 5.72 9.01 -19.72
N ILE A 391 6.75 9.80 -20.03
CA ILE A 391 7.55 10.51 -19.04
C ILE A 391 7.41 12.02 -19.30
N LEU A 392 7.00 12.78 -18.29
CA LEU A 392 7.03 14.24 -18.33
C LEU A 392 8.25 14.73 -17.54
N VAL A 393 9.14 15.44 -18.20
CA VAL A 393 10.34 16.07 -17.63
C VAL A 393 10.02 17.55 -17.43
N ILE A 394 9.86 17.98 -16.18
CA ILE A 394 9.56 19.36 -15.83
C ILE A 394 10.84 20.02 -15.29
N LEU A 395 11.26 21.11 -15.91
CA LEU A 395 12.47 21.86 -15.60
C LEU A 395 12.16 23.37 -15.51
N GLU A 396 13.06 24.17 -14.94
CA GLU A 396 12.98 25.62 -15.17
C GLU A 396 13.28 25.95 -16.64
N LYS A 397 12.73 27.05 -17.15
CA LYS A 397 12.80 27.46 -18.56
C LYS A 397 14.20 27.32 -19.18
N GLN A 398 15.22 27.87 -18.52
CA GLN A 398 16.59 27.87 -19.00
C GLN A 398 17.18 26.45 -19.11
N PHE A 399 16.83 25.56 -18.17
CA PHE A 399 17.27 24.17 -18.19
C PHE A 399 16.47 23.37 -19.22
N ALA A 400 15.15 23.60 -19.35
CA ALA A 400 14.32 22.95 -20.38
C ALA A 400 14.84 23.24 -21.80
N GLU A 401 15.19 24.51 -22.08
CA GLU A 401 15.74 24.91 -23.37
C GLU A 401 17.14 24.32 -23.62
N SER A 402 18.03 24.40 -22.64
CA SER A 402 19.37 23.81 -22.73
C SER A 402 19.31 22.30 -22.92
N GLU A 403 18.39 21.64 -22.23
CA GLU A 403 18.28 20.19 -22.24
C GLU A 403 17.70 19.66 -23.55
N ALA A 404 16.67 20.31 -24.09
CA ALA A 404 16.16 19.99 -25.42
C ALA A 404 17.26 20.13 -26.49
N LYS A 405 18.10 21.17 -26.41
CA LYS A 405 19.26 21.33 -27.30
C LYS A 405 20.30 20.24 -27.09
N ARG A 406 20.61 19.88 -25.84
CA ARG A 406 21.59 18.83 -25.51
C ARG A 406 21.15 17.47 -26.07
N LEU A 407 19.87 17.14 -25.97
CA LEU A 407 19.28 15.86 -26.38
C LEU A 407 18.73 15.88 -27.82
N THR A 408 19.15 16.84 -28.67
CA THR A 408 18.61 17.00 -30.03
C THR A 408 18.78 15.79 -30.93
N GLN A 409 19.87 15.02 -30.77
CA GLN A 409 20.09 13.82 -31.58
C GLN A 409 19.16 12.66 -31.22
N SER A 410 18.51 12.73 -30.04
CA SER A 410 17.68 11.67 -29.47
C SER A 410 16.30 12.19 -29.07
N SER A 411 15.81 13.23 -29.76
CA SER A 411 14.50 13.81 -29.51
C SER A 411 13.95 14.53 -30.73
N THR A 412 12.65 14.85 -30.71
CA THR A 412 12.03 15.75 -31.68
C THR A 412 11.89 17.14 -31.08
N LEU A 413 12.74 18.07 -31.52
CA LEU A 413 12.65 19.47 -31.09
C LEU A 413 11.45 20.15 -31.73
N ILE A 414 10.81 21.01 -30.95
CA ILE A 414 9.77 21.90 -31.45
C ILE A 414 10.11 23.34 -31.15
N VAL A 415 9.52 24.24 -31.93
CA VAL A 415 9.44 25.64 -31.52
C VAL A 415 8.67 25.68 -30.20
N PRO A 416 9.21 26.32 -29.14
CA PRO A 416 8.59 26.29 -27.81
C PRO A 416 7.11 26.63 -27.85
N LYS A 417 6.28 25.71 -27.33
CA LYS A 417 4.82 25.83 -27.40
C LYS A 417 4.18 25.42 -26.09
N LYS A 418 3.31 26.29 -25.56
CA LYS A 418 2.48 25.96 -24.40
C LYS A 418 1.57 24.77 -24.71
N LEU A 419 1.70 23.70 -23.92
CA LEU A 419 0.89 22.50 -24.10
C LEU A 419 -0.52 22.72 -23.59
N ASN A 420 -1.44 22.00 -24.20
CA ASN A 420 -2.77 21.74 -23.67
C ASN A 420 -3.02 20.23 -23.71
N LYS A 421 -4.12 19.78 -23.09
CA LYS A 421 -4.49 18.35 -23.02
C LYS A 421 -4.49 17.70 -24.41
N LYS A 422 -4.99 18.37 -25.45
CA LYS A 422 -5.04 17.83 -26.83
C LYS A 422 -3.66 17.58 -27.44
N PHE A 423 -2.71 18.51 -27.27
CA PHE A 423 -1.34 18.33 -27.78
C PHE A 423 -0.60 17.27 -26.99
N LEU A 424 -0.74 17.28 -25.66
CA LEU A 424 -0.09 16.30 -24.81
C LEU A 424 -0.50 14.88 -25.20
N LYS A 425 -1.80 14.60 -25.33
CA LYS A 425 -2.32 13.29 -25.76
C LYS A 425 -1.76 12.80 -27.10
N ARG A 426 -1.33 13.71 -27.98
CA ARG A 426 -0.72 13.35 -29.26
C ARG A 426 0.77 13.07 -29.12
N PHE A 427 1.48 13.91 -28.37
CA PHE A 427 2.92 13.77 -28.17
C PHE A 427 3.27 12.56 -27.30
N SER A 428 2.44 12.25 -26.30
CA SER A 428 2.56 11.08 -25.44
C SER A 428 2.27 9.75 -26.14
N GLY A 429 1.74 9.76 -27.37
CA GLY A 429 1.51 8.54 -28.15
C GLY A 429 2.78 7.94 -28.76
N ILE A 430 3.89 8.68 -28.67
CA ILE A 430 5.23 8.30 -29.14
C ILE A 430 6.07 7.92 -27.92
N ASP A 431 6.94 6.93 -28.09
CA ASP A 431 7.81 6.45 -27.01
C ASP A 431 8.86 7.51 -26.62
N GLY A 432 9.20 7.55 -25.33
CA GLY A 432 10.16 8.50 -24.77
C GLY A 432 9.51 9.55 -23.86
N ALA A 433 10.26 10.60 -23.55
CA ALA A 433 9.88 11.66 -22.64
C ALA A 433 9.44 12.94 -23.37
N ILE A 434 8.75 13.82 -22.66
CA ILE A 434 8.36 15.16 -23.08
C ILE A 434 9.02 16.16 -22.14
N ILE A 435 9.82 17.09 -22.69
CA ILE A 435 10.47 18.16 -21.92
C ILE A 435 9.57 19.39 -21.93
N VAL A 436 9.15 19.80 -20.74
CA VAL A 436 8.37 21.01 -20.49
C VAL A 436 9.04 21.89 -19.43
N ASP A 437 8.79 23.20 -19.50
CA ASP A 437 9.15 24.10 -18.41
C ASP A 437 8.05 24.22 -17.34
N THR A 438 8.37 24.91 -16.24
CA THR A 438 7.45 25.22 -15.14
C THR A 438 6.21 26.03 -15.55
N LYS A 439 6.17 26.60 -16.76
CA LYS A 439 5.00 27.33 -17.32
C LYS A 439 4.21 26.47 -18.32
N GLY A 440 4.54 25.19 -18.44
CA GLY A 440 3.91 24.22 -19.35
C GLY A 440 4.28 24.42 -20.82
N VAL A 441 5.40 25.09 -21.12
CA VAL A 441 5.92 25.22 -22.49
C VAL A 441 6.75 23.99 -22.82
N CYS A 442 6.39 23.27 -23.89
CA CYS A 442 7.14 22.13 -24.39
C CYS A 442 8.24 22.57 -25.36
N TYR A 443 9.40 21.94 -25.22
CA TYR A 443 10.59 22.20 -26.05
C TYR A 443 10.96 20.98 -26.91
N ALA A 444 10.68 19.77 -26.43
CA ALA A 444 10.93 18.53 -27.17
C ALA A 444 10.00 17.39 -26.72
N PHE A 445 9.73 16.44 -27.60
CA PHE A 445 9.01 15.20 -27.31
C PHE A 445 9.70 14.00 -27.96
N GLY A 446 9.34 12.79 -27.52
CA GLY A 446 10.01 11.55 -27.97
C GLY A 446 11.48 11.52 -27.54
N VAL A 447 11.77 12.11 -26.37
CA VAL A 447 13.12 12.28 -25.86
C VAL A 447 13.59 10.98 -25.23
N ILE A 448 14.72 10.44 -25.70
CA ILE A 448 15.40 9.33 -25.01
C ILE A 448 16.25 9.92 -23.91
N LEU A 449 15.88 9.65 -22.66
CA LEU A 449 16.63 10.13 -21.50
C LEU A 449 17.90 9.30 -21.31
N ASP A 450 19.03 10.01 -21.19
CA ASP A 450 20.30 9.45 -20.76
C ASP A 450 20.44 9.57 -19.23
N GLY A 451 21.57 9.14 -18.68
CA GLY A 451 21.84 9.28 -17.24
C GLY A 451 22.94 8.34 -16.77
N ASP A 452 23.45 8.63 -15.59
CA ASP A 452 24.52 7.86 -14.98
C ASP A 452 24.07 6.46 -14.60
N ILE A 453 25.04 5.55 -14.49
CA ILE A 453 24.79 4.19 -14.01
C ILE A 453 24.53 4.27 -12.51
N ILE A 454 23.25 4.22 -12.14
CA ILE A 454 22.80 4.04 -10.76
C ILE A 454 22.07 2.70 -10.63
N LYS A 455 21.98 2.19 -9.40
CA LYS A 455 21.24 0.95 -9.11
C LYS A 455 19.79 1.13 -9.55
N GLY A 456 19.37 0.35 -10.54
CA GLY A 456 17.98 0.29 -10.98
C GLY A 456 17.21 -0.79 -10.25
N ASP A 457 15.90 -0.75 -10.38
CA ASP A 457 15.00 -1.81 -9.96
C ASP A 457 14.46 -2.52 -11.20
N PRO A 458 14.93 -3.76 -11.51
CA PRO A 458 14.46 -4.52 -12.66
C PRO A 458 12.93 -4.70 -12.72
N GLY A 459 12.24 -4.68 -11.58
CA GLY A 459 10.79 -4.86 -11.49
C GLY A 459 9.97 -3.62 -11.89
N ARG A 460 10.55 -2.42 -11.88
CA ARG A 460 9.84 -1.14 -12.16
C ARG A 460 9.79 -0.77 -13.65
N GLY A 461 10.41 -1.58 -14.51
CA GLY A 461 10.38 -1.41 -15.96
C GLY A 461 11.36 -0.36 -16.52
N ALA A 462 11.51 -0.34 -17.84
CA ALA A 462 12.54 0.47 -18.52
C ALA A 462 12.30 1.99 -18.38
N ARG A 463 11.04 2.45 -18.45
CA ARG A 463 10.70 3.88 -18.34
C ARG A 463 11.08 4.47 -16.98
N PHE A 464 10.68 3.80 -15.90
CA PHE A 464 11.03 4.23 -14.55
C PHE A 464 12.54 4.24 -14.35
N ASN A 465 13.23 3.17 -14.75
CA ASN A 465 14.68 3.09 -14.61
C ASN A 465 15.43 4.14 -15.43
N SER A 466 14.96 4.48 -16.65
CA SER A 466 15.53 5.54 -17.47
C SER A 466 15.32 6.92 -16.82
N ALA A 467 14.12 7.19 -16.32
CA ALA A 467 13.83 8.41 -15.57
C ALA A 467 14.68 8.51 -14.29
N HIS A 468 14.83 7.42 -13.54
CA HIS A 468 15.61 7.36 -12.32
C HIS A 468 17.09 7.70 -12.58
N ARG A 469 17.70 7.11 -13.60
CA ARG A 469 19.09 7.42 -14.01
C ARG A 469 19.26 8.88 -14.41
N TYR A 470 18.34 9.38 -15.24
CA TYR A 470 18.33 10.78 -15.66
C TYR A 470 18.21 11.75 -14.47
N PHE A 471 17.30 11.45 -13.54
CA PHE A 471 17.12 12.21 -12.32
C PHE A 471 18.41 12.25 -11.48
N GLY A 472 19.08 11.11 -11.30
CA GLY A 472 20.37 11.02 -10.61
C GLY A 472 21.42 11.98 -11.19
N THR A 473 21.54 12.03 -12.52
CA THR A 473 22.42 12.99 -13.19
C THR A 473 21.99 14.44 -12.94
N LYS A 474 20.69 14.77 -12.99
CA LYS A 474 20.24 16.15 -12.67
C LYS A 474 20.48 16.55 -11.22
N LYS A 475 20.27 15.62 -10.29
CA LYS A 475 20.57 15.79 -8.86
C LYS A 475 22.06 16.07 -8.65
N ASN A 476 22.96 15.30 -9.27
CA ASN A 476 24.41 15.51 -9.21
C ASN A 476 24.86 16.88 -9.73
N HIS A 477 24.13 17.42 -10.71
CA HIS A 477 24.41 18.73 -11.30
C HIS A 477 23.66 19.88 -10.61
N ASN A 478 22.95 19.64 -9.49
CA ASN A 478 22.11 20.61 -8.79
C ASN A 478 21.10 21.32 -9.70
N ILE A 479 20.50 20.58 -10.64
CA ILE A 479 19.46 21.10 -11.53
C ILE A 479 18.09 20.73 -10.95
N PRO A 480 17.23 21.70 -10.57
CA PRO A 480 15.85 21.44 -10.17
C PRO A 480 15.10 20.72 -11.30
N CYS A 481 14.70 19.47 -11.03
CA CYS A 481 14.09 18.59 -12.01
C CYS A 481 13.00 17.77 -11.34
N LEU A 482 11.80 17.81 -11.92
CA LEU A 482 10.68 16.97 -11.52
C LEU A 482 10.36 16.03 -12.67
N LEU A 483 10.45 14.73 -12.45
CA LEU A 483 10.03 13.71 -13.42
C LEU A 483 8.73 13.10 -12.98
N VAL A 484 7.80 12.99 -13.93
CA VAL A 484 6.54 12.28 -13.73
C VAL A 484 6.51 11.13 -14.72
N VAL A 485 6.64 9.92 -14.20
CA VAL A 485 6.59 8.67 -14.96
C VAL A 485 5.18 8.11 -14.86
N VAL A 486 4.49 8.04 -15.98
CA VAL A 486 3.17 7.42 -16.10
C VAL A 486 3.37 6.07 -16.78
N SER A 487 2.98 4.99 -16.11
CA SER A 487 3.02 3.65 -16.66
C SER A 487 1.83 3.37 -17.60
N GLU A 488 1.87 2.25 -18.32
CA GLU A 488 0.80 1.85 -19.24
C GLU A 488 -0.51 1.49 -18.52
N ASP A 489 -0.43 1.04 -17.26
CA ASP A 489 -1.55 0.77 -16.36
C ASP A 489 -2.00 2.02 -15.57
N GLY A 490 -1.46 3.21 -15.89
CA GLY A 490 -1.93 4.49 -15.33
C GLY A 490 -1.39 4.81 -13.92
N HIS A 491 -0.44 4.03 -13.41
CA HIS A 491 0.29 4.36 -12.19
C HIS A 491 1.24 5.56 -12.43
N ILE A 492 1.24 6.52 -11.51
CA ILE A 492 2.13 7.69 -11.54
C ILE A 492 3.25 7.49 -10.52
N SER A 493 4.48 7.65 -10.98
CA SER A 493 5.66 7.75 -10.12
C SER A 493 6.31 9.12 -10.31
N ILE A 494 6.65 9.77 -9.20
CA ILE A 494 7.21 11.12 -9.18
C ILE A 494 8.66 11.03 -8.67
N LEU A 495 9.59 11.74 -9.32
CA LEU A 495 10.98 11.86 -8.87
C LEU A 495 11.34 13.34 -8.71
N PRO A 496 11.88 13.78 -7.56
CA PRO A 496 12.22 12.97 -6.38
C PRO A 496 11.00 12.35 -5.69
N ASP A 497 11.16 11.12 -5.17
CA ASP A 497 10.15 10.45 -4.35
C ASP A 497 10.24 10.97 -2.90
N GLU A 498 9.10 11.19 -2.24
CA GLU A 498 9.04 11.73 -0.87
C GLU A 498 9.68 10.77 0.17
N LEU A 499 9.92 9.50 -0.21
CA LEU A 499 10.50 8.45 0.62
C LEU A 499 12.05 8.45 0.68
N GLU A 500 12.75 9.38 0.01
CA GLU A 500 14.21 9.53 0.12
C GLU A 500 14.67 10.37 1.34
N HIS A 501 13.75 10.75 2.24
CA HIS A 501 14.04 11.57 3.42
C HIS A 501 13.69 10.89 4.74
#